data_AF-A0A8T4RH60-F1
#
_entry.id   AF-A0A8T4RH60-F1
#
_cell.length_a   1.000
_cell.length_b   1.000
_cell.length_c   1.000
_cell.angle_alpha   90.00
_cell.angle_beta   90.00
_cell.angle_gamma   90.00
#
_symmetry.space_group_name_H-M   'P 1'
#
loop_
_entity.id
_entity.type
_entity.pdbx_description
1 polymer ?
#
loop_
_entity_poly.entity_id
_entity_poly.type
_entity_poly.pdbx_seq_one_letter_code
_entity_poly.pdbx_strand_id
1 'polypeptide(L)'
;MRAKLLFDLDETLVSTAHLQPYFTTNEGKEYIANNIDQIPTELKHPELLKLVRSYHKNESAIILTNSPPAYARNLLNKHGFPADLPVYAALNKPHLPLLERMLREENINLEEAIFVGDSAIDILSAHAIDIASTAVTWGNTSTEEQLKRAEPQKIVSDYQDLEKAISDFENRAYSYQPRLDPDNYLQVDNRINQQDEVELNILDLGKYIPYSRGNSDQFSKEIMRFKKCKNHLLREIKANSRDKFFYNGQVRDGSTFISALTHFLKLAAPHLEKRIFPADTCLIPLPNSLPEYCYKTDINLLFTRDLAKLTGKKVINERIAYRLEPVQEAHLGGSRSEERHYRSSGFLNLEKINGASQIVLFDDITTSGSQLKAFARMLRFCGFKGKISAMVLGKTTA
;
A
#
# COMPACT_ATOMS: atom_id res chain seq x y z
N MET A 1 -20.17 1.16 -28.38
CA MET A 1 -19.04 0.21 -28.25
C MET A 1 -19.14 -0.36 -26.86
N ARG A 2 -19.04 -1.68 -26.68
CA ARG A 2 -19.19 -2.27 -25.35
C ARG A 2 -17.83 -2.27 -24.65
N ALA A 3 -17.76 -1.74 -23.45
CA ALA A 3 -16.50 -1.67 -22.71
C ALA A 3 -16.07 -3.05 -22.20
N LYS A 4 -14.77 -3.32 -22.16
CA LYS A 4 -14.18 -4.42 -21.39
C LYS A 4 -14.12 -3.99 -19.92
N LEU A 5 -14.89 -4.65 -19.06
CA LEU A 5 -14.94 -4.34 -17.63
C LEU A 5 -13.98 -5.24 -16.85
N LEU A 6 -13.10 -4.62 -16.08
CA LEU A 6 -12.19 -5.28 -15.17
C LEU A 6 -12.65 -4.95 -13.76
N PHE A 7 -12.95 -5.96 -12.95
CA PHE A 7 -13.47 -5.78 -11.60
C PHE A 7 -12.48 -6.31 -10.57
N ASP A 8 -12.24 -5.53 -9.52
CA ASP A 8 -11.77 -6.12 -8.27
C ASP A 8 -12.87 -6.98 -7.63
N LEU A 9 -12.49 -7.90 -6.74
CA LEU A 9 -13.40 -8.88 -6.14
C LEU A 9 -13.83 -8.47 -4.72
N ASP A 10 -12.86 -8.43 -3.82
CA ASP A 10 -13.03 -8.27 -2.38
C ASP A 10 -13.39 -6.82 -2.07
N GLU A 11 -14.46 -6.58 -1.33
CA GLU A 11 -15.00 -5.25 -1.04
C GLU A 11 -15.50 -4.43 -2.25
N THR A 12 -15.23 -4.86 -3.48
CA THR A 12 -15.82 -4.30 -4.70
C THR A 12 -17.13 -4.99 -5.09
N LEU A 13 -17.08 -6.32 -5.33
CA LEU A 13 -18.24 -7.13 -5.72
C LEU A 13 -18.84 -7.88 -4.53
N VAL A 14 -18.00 -8.36 -3.61
CA VAL A 14 -18.39 -9.20 -2.48
C VAL A 14 -17.81 -8.64 -1.18
N SER A 15 -18.63 -8.56 -0.13
CA SER A 15 -18.22 -8.18 1.22
C SER A 15 -17.46 -9.33 1.89
N THR A 16 -16.18 -9.09 2.18
CA THR A 16 -15.21 -10.10 2.65
C THR A 16 -14.29 -9.59 3.76
N ALA A 17 -14.46 -8.36 4.28
CA ALA A 17 -13.56 -7.75 5.26
C ALA A 17 -13.34 -8.57 6.54
N HIS A 18 -14.35 -9.31 6.99
CA HIS A 18 -14.22 -10.18 8.18
C HIS A 18 -13.35 -11.43 7.92
N LEU A 19 -12.99 -11.71 6.65
CA LEU A 19 -12.07 -12.79 6.26
C LEU A 19 -10.60 -12.39 6.37
N GLN A 20 -10.30 -11.11 6.64
CA GLN A 20 -8.92 -10.61 6.77
C GLN A 20 -8.01 -11.48 7.67
N PRO A 21 -8.46 -12.01 8.83
CA PRO A 21 -7.62 -12.85 9.69
C PRO A 21 -7.11 -14.12 9.01
N TYR A 22 -7.86 -14.67 8.06
CA TYR A 22 -7.52 -15.90 7.35
C TYR A 22 -6.42 -15.67 6.31
N PHE A 23 -6.34 -14.49 5.71
CA PHE A 23 -5.28 -14.18 4.75
C PHE A 23 -3.91 -13.96 5.39
N THR A 24 -3.83 -13.94 6.73
CA THR A 24 -2.58 -13.68 7.46
C THR A 24 -1.69 -14.91 7.62
N THR A 25 -2.22 -16.13 7.44
CA THR A 25 -1.50 -17.40 7.59
C THR A 25 -1.76 -18.33 6.41
N ASN A 26 -0.85 -19.26 6.13
CA ASN A 26 -1.08 -20.27 5.09
C ASN A 26 -2.25 -21.20 5.46
N GLU A 27 -2.31 -21.62 6.73
CA GLU A 27 -3.43 -22.41 7.27
C GLU A 27 -4.77 -21.70 7.06
N GLY A 28 -4.83 -20.38 7.33
CA GLY A 28 -6.05 -19.60 7.11
C GLY A 28 -6.47 -19.51 5.65
N LYS A 29 -5.50 -19.29 4.75
CA LYS A 29 -5.73 -19.26 3.30
C LYS A 29 -6.27 -20.59 2.77
N GLU A 30 -5.70 -21.70 3.22
CA GLU A 30 -6.17 -23.05 2.89
C GLU A 30 -7.57 -23.31 3.46
N TYR A 31 -7.80 -22.90 4.71
CA TYR A 31 -9.10 -23.06 5.36
C TYR A 31 -10.22 -22.34 4.59
N ILE A 32 -10.05 -21.06 4.26
CA ILE A 32 -11.10 -20.31 3.53
C ILE A 32 -11.29 -20.86 2.12
N ALA A 33 -10.23 -21.29 1.44
CA ALA A 33 -10.36 -21.88 0.11
C ALA A 33 -11.25 -23.12 0.15
N ASN A 34 -11.12 -23.96 1.18
CA ASN A 34 -11.86 -25.21 1.29
C ASN A 34 -13.23 -25.09 1.98
N ASN A 35 -13.50 -23.98 2.69
CA ASN A 35 -14.70 -23.84 3.52
C ASN A 35 -15.51 -22.58 3.19
N ILE A 36 -15.26 -21.90 2.07
CA ILE A 36 -15.90 -20.60 1.77
C ILE A 36 -17.44 -20.66 1.78
N ASP A 37 -18.04 -21.79 1.41
CA ASP A 37 -19.50 -21.99 1.40
C ASP A 37 -20.10 -21.89 2.81
N GLN A 38 -19.33 -22.24 3.84
CA GLN A 38 -19.75 -22.22 5.24
C GLN A 38 -19.48 -20.88 5.92
N ILE A 39 -18.68 -20.00 5.32
CA ILE A 39 -18.29 -18.73 5.92
C ILE A 39 -19.21 -17.63 5.39
N PRO A 40 -19.92 -16.83 6.22
CA PRO A 40 -20.83 -15.80 5.73
C PRO A 40 -20.14 -14.81 4.79
N THR A 41 -20.71 -14.51 3.64
CA THR A 41 -20.21 -13.51 2.69
C THR A 41 -21.41 -13.00 1.91
N GLU A 42 -21.41 -11.75 1.47
CA GLU A 42 -22.58 -11.13 0.82
C GLU A 42 -22.16 -10.36 -0.43
N LEU A 43 -22.99 -10.40 -1.48
CA LEU A 43 -22.84 -9.47 -2.60
C LEU A 43 -22.99 -8.04 -2.11
N LYS A 44 -22.16 -7.12 -2.58
CA LYS A 44 -22.31 -5.68 -2.27
C LYS A 44 -23.63 -5.12 -2.79
N HIS A 45 -24.09 -5.63 -3.92
CA HIS A 45 -25.41 -5.31 -4.48
C HIS A 45 -25.86 -6.42 -5.45
N PRO A 46 -27.12 -6.91 -5.42
CA PRO A 46 -27.58 -7.97 -6.31
C PRO A 46 -27.44 -7.65 -7.81
N GLU A 47 -27.57 -6.37 -8.19
CA GLU A 47 -27.45 -5.94 -9.59
C GLU A 47 -26.00 -6.02 -10.11
N LEU A 48 -24.98 -6.04 -9.25
CA LEU A 48 -23.59 -6.23 -9.69
C LEU A 48 -23.39 -7.62 -10.32
N LEU A 49 -24.01 -8.65 -9.77
CA LEU A 49 -23.99 -10.00 -10.36
C LEU A 49 -24.64 -9.99 -11.75
N LYS A 50 -25.77 -9.29 -11.90
CA LYS A 50 -26.46 -9.17 -13.19
C LYS A 50 -25.62 -8.40 -14.21
N LEU A 51 -24.99 -7.31 -13.78
CA LEU A 51 -24.06 -6.51 -14.58
C LEU A 51 -22.93 -7.39 -15.12
N VAL A 52 -22.19 -8.06 -14.23
CA VAL A 52 -21.07 -8.95 -14.62
C VAL A 52 -21.55 -10.05 -15.56
N ARG A 53 -22.68 -10.70 -15.28
CA ARG A 53 -23.26 -11.71 -16.20
C ARG A 53 -23.58 -11.13 -17.58
N SER A 54 -24.09 -9.90 -17.66
CA SER A 54 -24.43 -9.28 -18.94
C SER A 54 -23.18 -8.98 -19.79
N TYR A 55 -22.09 -8.55 -19.15
CA TYR A 55 -20.82 -8.27 -19.83
C TYR A 55 -20.06 -9.56 -20.16
N HIS A 56 -20.11 -10.57 -19.29
CA HIS A 56 -19.52 -11.90 -19.53
C HIS A 56 -20.08 -12.57 -20.79
N LYS A 57 -21.40 -12.45 -21.05
CA LYS A 57 -22.03 -12.97 -22.29
C LYS A 57 -21.42 -12.45 -23.58
N ASN A 58 -20.70 -11.33 -23.53
CA ASN A 58 -20.01 -10.71 -24.66
C ASN A 58 -18.48 -10.71 -24.45
N GLU A 59 -17.95 -11.63 -23.61
CA GLU A 59 -16.53 -11.75 -23.28
C GLU A 59 -15.91 -10.44 -22.75
N SER A 60 -16.76 -9.58 -22.15
CA SER A 60 -16.44 -8.20 -21.78
C SER A 60 -16.31 -8.00 -20.26
N ALA A 61 -16.12 -9.07 -19.48
CA ALA A 61 -15.95 -9.01 -18.03
C ALA A 61 -14.76 -9.87 -17.57
N ILE A 62 -13.91 -9.32 -16.70
CA ILE A 62 -12.75 -9.99 -16.11
C ILE A 62 -12.69 -9.65 -14.62
N ILE A 63 -12.29 -10.60 -13.78
CA ILE A 63 -11.96 -10.35 -12.37
C ILE A 63 -10.45 -10.22 -12.19
N LEU A 64 -10.01 -9.17 -11.50
CA LEU A 64 -8.62 -8.89 -11.12
C LEU A 64 -8.49 -8.80 -9.59
N THR A 65 -7.90 -9.81 -8.95
CA THR A 65 -7.78 -9.85 -7.48
C THR A 65 -6.37 -10.18 -6.99
N ASN A 66 -6.03 -9.64 -5.81
CA ASN A 66 -4.84 -10.06 -5.06
C ASN A 66 -5.05 -11.35 -4.27
N SER A 67 -6.29 -11.81 -4.16
CA SER A 67 -6.64 -12.98 -3.39
C SER A 67 -6.16 -14.29 -4.07
N PRO A 68 -5.94 -15.37 -3.30
CA PRO A 68 -5.50 -16.65 -3.85
C PRO A 68 -6.48 -17.21 -4.90
N PRO A 69 -6.00 -17.90 -5.96
CA PRO A 69 -6.85 -18.38 -7.05
C PRO A 69 -8.01 -19.28 -6.61
N ALA A 70 -7.73 -20.28 -5.76
CA ALA A 70 -8.76 -21.21 -5.28
C ALA A 70 -9.86 -20.49 -4.47
N TYR A 71 -9.46 -19.56 -3.61
CA TYR A 71 -10.39 -18.73 -2.85
C TYR A 71 -11.28 -17.89 -3.76
N ALA A 72 -10.68 -17.16 -4.70
CA ALA A 72 -11.41 -16.26 -5.60
C ALA A 72 -12.45 -17.03 -6.43
N ARG A 73 -12.06 -18.20 -6.97
CA ARG A 73 -12.96 -19.08 -7.74
C ARG A 73 -14.10 -19.60 -6.89
N ASN A 74 -13.82 -20.10 -5.69
CA ASN A 74 -14.86 -20.66 -4.83
C ASN A 74 -15.82 -19.56 -4.34
N LEU A 75 -15.33 -18.35 -4.05
CA LEU A 75 -16.17 -17.21 -3.70
C LEU A 75 -17.11 -16.80 -4.85
N LEU A 76 -16.58 -16.70 -6.07
CA LEU A 76 -17.37 -16.39 -7.26
C LEU A 76 -18.46 -17.45 -7.51
N ASN A 77 -18.10 -18.73 -7.42
CA ASN A 77 -19.04 -19.84 -7.58
C ASN A 77 -20.17 -19.79 -6.54
N LYS A 78 -19.81 -19.57 -5.27
CA LYS A 78 -20.77 -19.43 -4.16
C LYS A 78 -21.83 -18.36 -4.43
N HIS A 79 -21.43 -17.23 -5.01
CA HIS A 79 -22.32 -16.11 -5.33
C HIS A 79 -22.97 -16.21 -6.72
N GLY A 80 -22.78 -17.33 -7.42
CA GLY A 80 -23.41 -17.59 -8.71
C GLY A 80 -22.83 -16.79 -9.89
N PHE A 81 -21.60 -16.28 -9.79
CA PHE A 81 -20.92 -15.74 -10.95
C PHE A 81 -20.65 -16.86 -11.99
N PRO A 82 -20.52 -16.54 -13.28
CA PRO A 82 -20.22 -17.55 -14.31
C PRO A 82 -18.93 -18.33 -13.98
N ALA A 83 -18.98 -19.65 -14.06
CA ALA A 83 -17.84 -20.51 -13.72
C ALA A 83 -16.63 -20.32 -14.65
N ASP A 84 -16.92 -19.95 -15.90
CA ASP A 84 -15.97 -19.67 -16.99
C ASP A 84 -15.53 -18.21 -17.07
N LEU A 85 -15.97 -17.34 -16.15
CA LEU A 85 -15.53 -15.94 -16.07
C LEU A 85 -13.99 -15.88 -15.97
N PRO A 86 -13.28 -15.09 -16.78
CA PRO A 86 -11.84 -14.92 -16.61
C PRO A 86 -11.50 -14.32 -15.23
N VAL A 87 -10.56 -14.94 -14.52
CA VAL A 87 -10.11 -14.50 -13.19
C VAL A 87 -8.60 -14.54 -13.14
N TYR A 88 -8.00 -13.37 -12.97
CA TYR A 88 -6.58 -13.19 -12.72
C TYR A 88 -6.40 -12.92 -11.23
N ALA A 89 -5.85 -13.91 -10.54
CA ALA A 89 -5.70 -13.94 -9.08
C ALA A 89 -4.23 -13.86 -8.66
N ALA A 90 -3.97 -13.58 -7.37
CA ALA A 90 -2.62 -13.37 -6.83
C ALA A 90 -1.78 -12.36 -7.64
N LEU A 91 -2.42 -11.32 -8.18
CA LEU A 91 -1.80 -10.32 -9.07
C LEU A 91 -0.73 -9.46 -8.40
N ASN A 92 -0.72 -9.37 -7.07
CA ASN A 92 0.12 -8.43 -6.32
C ASN A 92 -0.02 -6.98 -6.82
N LYS A 93 -1.24 -6.57 -7.17
CA LYS A 93 -1.62 -5.19 -7.52
C LYS A 93 -0.97 -4.20 -6.55
N PRO A 94 -0.37 -3.10 -7.04
CA PRO A 94 -0.40 -2.60 -8.42
C PRO A 94 0.81 -3.03 -9.28
N HIS A 95 1.31 -4.25 -9.12
CA HIS A 95 2.51 -4.72 -9.83
C HIS A 95 2.27 -4.97 -11.34
N LEU A 96 3.03 -4.28 -12.18
CA LEU A 96 2.86 -4.25 -13.65
C LEU A 96 2.98 -5.61 -14.38
N PRO A 97 4.02 -6.43 -14.16
CA PRO A 97 4.26 -7.62 -14.99
C PRO A 97 3.08 -8.59 -15.14
N LEU A 98 2.29 -8.79 -14.09
CA LEU A 98 1.12 -9.68 -14.16
C LEU A 98 -0.08 -9.02 -14.85
N LEU A 99 -0.23 -7.69 -14.70
CA LEU A 99 -1.27 -6.93 -15.39
C LEU A 99 -0.99 -6.84 -16.90
N GLU A 100 0.25 -6.55 -17.31
CA GLU A 100 0.64 -6.52 -18.72
C GLU A 100 0.49 -7.90 -19.39
N ARG A 101 0.77 -8.97 -18.64
CA ARG A 101 0.55 -10.34 -19.12
C ARG A 101 -0.93 -10.57 -19.41
N MET A 102 -1.81 -10.19 -18.47
CA MET A 102 -3.26 -10.30 -18.65
C MET A 102 -3.74 -9.51 -19.87
N LEU A 103 -3.28 -8.26 -20.05
CA LEU A 103 -3.64 -7.45 -21.21
C LEU A 103 -3.29 -8.14 -22.54
N ARG A 104 -2.12 -8.78 -22.62
CA ARG A 104 -1.68 -9.55 -23.81
C ARG A 104 -2.50 -10.82 -24.02
N GLU A 105 -2.78 -11.58 -22.96
CA GLU A 105 -3.54 -12.82 -23.02
C GLU A 105 -4.99 -12.58 -23.45
N GLU A 106 -5.58 -11.45 -23.02
CA GLU A 106 -6.97 -11.07 -23.30
C GLU A 106 -7.13 -10.17 -24.52
N ASN A 107 -6.02 -9.77 -25.16
CA ASN A 107 -5.98 -8.83 -26.30
C ASN A 107 -6.83 -7.56 -26.05
N ILE A 108 -6.66 -6.93 -24.89
CA ILE A 108 -7.48 -5.80 -24.45
C ILE A 108 -7.02 -4.51 -25.12
N ASN A 109 -7.98 -3.81 -25.74
CA ASN A 109 -7.79 -2.42 -26.16
C ASN A 109 -7.91 -1.50 -24.93
N LEU A 110 -6.83 -0.79 -24.59
CA LEU A 110 -6.76 0.07 -23.40
C LEU A 110 -7.81 1.19 -23.41
N GLU A 111 -8.12 1.73 -24.60
CA GLU A 111 -9.12 2.79 -24.76
C GLU A 111 -10.56 2.31 -24.55
N GLU A 112 -10.77 0.99 -24.55
CA GLU A 112 -12.09 0.36 -24.42
C GLU A 112 -12.23 -0.39 -23.08
N ALA A 113 -11.22 -0.28 -22.20
CA ALA A 113 -11.17 -0.96 -20.92
C ALA A 113 -11.39 -0.01 -19.75
N ILE A 114 -12.15 -0.47 -18.75
CA ILE A 114 -12.35 0.25 -17.50
C ILE A 114 -12.19 -0.67 -16.30
N PHE A 115 -11.41 -0.23 -15.31
CA PHE A 115 -11.22 -0.92 -14.04
C PHE A 115 -12.14 -0.34 -12.97
N VAL A 116 -13.01 -1.18 -12.41
CA VAL A 116 -13.83 -0.88 -11.22
C VAL A 116 -13.22 -1.52 -9.97
N GLY A 117 -12.95 -0.72 -8.94
CA GLY A 117 -12.39 -1.21 -7.67
C GLY A 117 -12.66 -0.27 -6.49
N ASP A 118 -12.51 -0.78 -5.26
CA ASP A 118 -12.81 -0.05 -4.02
C ASP A 118 -11.57 0.57 -3.35
N SER A 119 -10.38 0.32 -3.90
CA SER A 119 -9.14 0.70 -3.27
C SER A 119 -8.29 1.62 -4.13
N ALA A 120 -7.51 2.49 -3.49
CA ALA A 120 -6.47 3.26 -4.17
C ALA A 120 -5.45 2.36 -4.91
N ILE A 121 -5.27 1.12 -4.46
CA ILE A 121 -4.42 0.13 -5.13
C ILE A 121 -5.00 -0.26 -6.49
N ASP A 122 -6.32 -0.42 -6.61
CA ASP A 122 -6.97 -0.74 -7.89
C ASP A 122 -6.81 0.42 -8.88
N ILE A 123 -7.01 1.65 -8.40
CA ILE A 123 -6.87 2.84 -9.23
C ILE A 123 -5.42 3.01 -9.69
N LEU A 124 -4.44 2.82 -8.81
CA LEU A 124 -3.03 2.82 -9.18
C LEU A 124 -2.67 1.66 -10.12
N SER A 125 -3.36 0.52 -10.03
CA SER A 125 -3.18 -0.60 -10.96
C SER A 125 -3.68 -0.23 -12.36
N ALA A 126 -4.82 0.46 -12.44
CA ALA A 126 -5.38 0.96 -13.70
C ALA A 126 -4.44 1.98 -14.36
N HIS A 127 -3.94 2.93 -13.58
CA HIS A 127 -2.93 3.90 -14.04
C HIS A 127 -1.64 3.25 -14.51
N ALA A 128 -1.20 2.17 -13.86
CA ALA A 128 0.01 1.48 -14.25
C ALA A 128 -0.09 0.79 -15.62
N ILE A 129 -1.28 0.62 -16.17
CA ILE A 129 -1.50 0.03 -17.49
C ILE A 129 -2.33 0.93 -18.42
N ASP A 130 -2.39 2.22 -18.11
CA ASP A 130 -3.04 3.27 -18.91
C ASP A 130 -4.52 3.00 -19.26
N ILE A 131 -5.28 2.38 -18.34
CA ILE A 131 -6.74 2.17 -18.50
C ILE A 131 -7.55 3.09 -17.60
N ALA A 132 -8.74 3.47 -18.05
CA ALA A 132 -9.66 4.26 -17.25
C ALA A 132 -10.10 3.48 -16.01
N SER A 133 -10.45 4.20 -14.94
CA SER A 133 -10.89 3.60 -13.69
C SER A 133 -12.09 4.31 -13.09
N THR A 134 -12.95 3.52 -12.43
CA THR A 134 -14.06 3.99 -11.62
C THR A 134 -13.91 3.44 -10.22
N ALA A 135 -13.70 4.34 -9.26
CA ALA A 135 -13.60 3.98 -7.86
C ALA A 135 -14.99 3.89 -7.23
N VAL A 136 -15.23 2.88 -6.40
CA VAL A 136 -16.50 2.69 -5.71
C VAL A 136 -16.36 2.98 -4.21
N THR A 137 -17.29 3.71 -3.60
CA THR A 137 -17.19 4.12 -2.19
C THR A 137 -17.92 3.20 -1.20
N TRP A 138 -18.59 2.14 -1.68
CA TRP A 138 -19.27 1.16 -0.81
C TRP A 138 -18.35 0.04 -0.28
N GLY A 139 -17.11 -0.01 -0.77
CA GLY A 139 -16.07 -0.84 -0.16
C GLY A 139 -15.55 -0.23 1.13
N ASN A 140 -14.65 -0.94 1.80
CA ASN A 140 -14.05 -0.48 3.06
C ASN A 140 -12.52 -0.52 3.05
N THR A 141 -11.92 -0.72 1.86
CA THR A 141 -10.47 -0.72 1.70
C THR A 141 -9.92 0.70 1.72
N SER A 142 -10.50 1.62 0.95
CA SER A 142 -10.11 3.04 0.90
C SER A 142 -11.28 3.97 1.24
N THR A 143 -10.98 5.11 1.87
CA THR A 143 -11.93 6.21 2.03
C THR A 143 -12.07 6.98 0.71
N GLU A 144 -13.15 7.74 0.55
CA GLU A 144 -13.33 8.60 -0.62
C GLU A 144 -12.15 9.57 -0.82
N GLU A 145 -11.60 10.13 0.25
CA GLU A 145 -10.40 10.99 0.17
C GLU A 145 -9.16 10.23 -0.31
N GLN A 146 -8.97 8.97 0.10
CA GLN A 146 -7.89 8.15 -0.42
C GLN A 146 -8.07 7.84 -1.91
N LEU A 147 -9.32 7.58 -2.33
CA LEU A 147 -9.67 7.36 -3.73
C LEU A 147 -9.41 8.60 -4.57
N LYS A 148 -9.85 9.80 -4.15
CA LYS A 148 -9.56 11.07 -4.84
C LYS A 148 -8.05 11.27 -5.07
N ARG A 149 -7.22 10.94 -4.08
CA ARG A 149 -5.76 11.07 -4.17
C ARG A 149 -5.10 10.03 -5.08
N ALA A 150 -5.79 8.94 -5.40
CA ALA A 150 -5.36 7.98 -6.41
C ALA A 150 -5.80 8.39 -7.84
N GLU A 151 -6.59 9.46 -7.96
CA GLU A 151 -7.01 10.11 -9.22
C GLU A 151 -7.75 9.19 -10.20
N PRO A 152 -8.86 8.53 -9.81
CA PRO A 152 -9.70 7.81 -10.75
C PRO A 152 -10.44 8.77 -11.67
N GLN A 153 -10.88 8.29 -12.84
CA GLN A 153 -11.68 9.11 -13.76
C GLN A 153 -13.09 9.38 -13.20
N LYS A 154 -13.62 8.46 -12.40
CA LYS A 154 -14.90 8.59 -11.69
C LYS A 154 -14.82 8.02 -10.28
N ILE A 155 -15.59 8.62 -9.38
CA ILE A 155 -15.90 8.07 -8.06
C ILE A 155 -17.42 7.94 -7.97
N VAL A 156 -17.92 6.78 -7.59
CA VAL A 156 -19.35 6.47 -7.54
C VAL A 156 -19.73 5.87 -6.18
N SER A 157 -20.93 6.18 -5.70
CA SER A 157 -21.35 5.80 -4.34
C SER A 157 -22.42 4.71 -4.30
N ASP A 158 -23.06 4.41 -5.42
CA ASP A 158 -24.01 3.33 -5.56
C ASP A 158 -23.97 2.66 -6.94
N TYR A 159 -24.79 1.63 -7.09
CA TYR A 159 -24.87 0.84 -8.32
C TYR A 159 -25.36 1.66 -9.52
N GLN A 160 -26.32 2.56 -9.31
CA GLN A 160 -26.90 3.39 -10.38
C GLN A 160 -25.86 4.36 -10.94
N ASP A 161 -25.06 4.96 -10.07
CA ASP A 161 -23.94 5.81 -10.47
C ASP A 161 -22.86 5.02 -11.23
N LEU A 162 -22.58 3.78 -10.82
CA LEU A 162 -21.66 2.90 -11.54
C LEU A 162 -22.18 2.55 -12.94
N GLU A 163 -23.45 2.18 -13.06
CA GLU A 163 -24.07 1.90 -14.36
C GLU A 163 -24.00 3.13 -15.28
N LYS A 164 -24.28 4.33 -14.73
CA LYS A 164 -24.13 5.59 -15.44
C LYS A 164 -22.67 5.85 -15.85
N ALA A 165 -21.69 5.62 -14.97
CA ALA A 165 -20.28 5.81 -15.28
C ALA A 165 -19.83 4.89 -16.42
N ILE A 166 -20.23 3.62 -16.41
CA ILE A 166 -19.93 2.68 -17.49
C ILE A 166 -20.56 3.15 -18.81
N SER A 167 -21.83 3.57 -18.78
CA SER A 167 -22.51 4.13 -19.97
C SER A 167 -21.84 5.39 -20.50
N ASP A 168 -21.45 6.31 -19.61
CA ASP A 168 -20.71 7.54 -19.95
C ASP A 168 -19.37 7.19 -20.63
N PHE A 169 -18.65 6.18 -20.14
CA PHE A 169 -17.39 5.70 -20.75
C PHE A 169 -17.63 5.08 -22.14
N GLU A 170 -18.61 4.20 -22.28
CA GLU A 170 -18.97 3.58 -23.57
C GLU A 170 -19.40 4.60 -24.63
N ASN A 171 -19.97 5.72 -24.18
CA ASN A 171 -20.35 6.87 -25.01
C ASN A 171 -19.23 7.91 -25.17
N ARG A 172 -18.01 7.61 -24.70
CA ARG A 172 -16.82 8.49 -24.78
C ARG A 172 -16.99 9.84 -24.09
N ALA A 173 -17.85 9.93 -23.08
CA ALA A 173 -17.98 11.13 -22.26
C ALA A 173 -16.75 11.34 -21.35
N TYR A 174 -15.97 10.29 -21.11
CA TYR A 174 -14.62 10.37 -20.54
C TYR A 174 -13.77 9.19 -21.01
N SER A 175 -12.46 9.30 -20.79
CA SER A 175 -11.44 8.33 -21.15
C SER A 175 -10.34 8.32 -20.09
N TYR A 176 -9.36 7.42 -20.22
CA TYR A 176 -8.17 7.44 -19.36
C TYR A 176 -7.52 8.83 -19.37
N GLN A 177 -7.07 9.26 -18.19
CA GLN A 177 -6.30 10.48 -18.00
C GLN A 177 -5.08 10.11 -17.15
N PRO A 178 -3.86 10.44 -17.59
CA PRO A 178 -2.66 10.25 -16.78
C PRO A 178 -2.75 10.98 -15.45
N ARG A 179 -2.08 10.43 -14.45
CA ARG A 179 -1.96 11.10 -13.15
C ARG A 179 -1.18 12.40 -13.27
N LEU A 180 -1.56 13.36 -12.43
CA LEU A 180 -0.86 14.62 -12.29
C LEU A 180 0.08 14.55 -11.09
N ASP A 181 1.30 15.05 -11.27
CA ASP A 181 2.19 15.26 -10.15
C ASP A 181 1.58 16.32 -9.21
N PRO A 182 1.67 16.14 -7.88
CA PRO A 182 1.20 17.16 -6.95
C PRO A 182 1.93 18.49 -7.16
N ASP A 183 1.22 19.60 -6.98
CA ASP A 183 1.82 20.93 -7.03
C ASP A 183 3.01 21.04 -6.06
N ASN A 184 4.10 21.64 -6.53
CA ASN A 184 5.37 21.78 -5.78
C ASN A 184 6.04 20.46 -5.40
N TYR A 185 5.68 19.35 -6.04
CA TYR A 185 6.39 18.10 -5.86
C TYR A 185 7.81 18.21 -6.41
N LEU A 186 8.77 18.09 -5.52
CA LEU A 186 10.18 18.03 -5.88
C LEU A 186 10.54 16.58 -6.16
N GLN A 187 10.33 16.18 -7.42
CA GLN A 187 10.93 14.96 -7.96
C GLN A 187 12.39 15.25 -8.24
N VAL A 188 13.28 14.42 -7.71
CA VAL A 188 14.69 14.59 -7.98
C VAL A 188 15.03 13.79 -9.23
N ASP A 189 15.36 14.51 -10.29
CA ASP A 189 15.72 13.96 -11.60
C ASP A 189 16.87 12.93 -11.48
N ASN A 190 16.93 11.98 -12.42
CA ASN A 190 18.02 11.02 -12.62
C ASN A 190 19.41 11.69 -12.78
N ARG A 191 19.47 13.02 -12.92
CA ARG A 191 20.69 13.84 -12.86
C ARG A 191 21.33 13.96 -11.48
N ILE A 192 20.79 13.38 -10.40
CA ILE A 192 21.59 13.19 -9.17
C ILE A 192 22.84 12.43 -9.57
N ASN A 193 23.98 13.12 -9.55
CA ASN A 193 25.23 12.52 -9.95
C ASN A 193 25.50 11.35 -9.00
N GLN A 194 25.50 10.12 -9.52
CA GLN A 194 25.64 8.92 -8.68
C GLN A 194 26.96 8.90 -7.89
N GLN A 195 27.91 9.75 -8.30
CA GLN A 195 29.21 9.97 -7.68
C GLN A 195 29.17 10.73 -6.34
N ASP A 196 28.07 11.44 -6.01
CA ASP A 196 27.93 12.07 -4.69
C ASP A 196 27.58 11.01 -3.64
N GLU A 197 28.62 10.35 -3.11
CA GLU A 197 28.45 9.43 -1.99
C GLU A 197 27.95 10.18 -0.75
N VAL A 198 26.80 9.77 -0.24
CA VAL A 198 26.29 10.24 1.05
C VAL A 198 26.65 9.19 2.09
N GLU A 199 27.63 9.51 2.93
CA GLU A 199 27.91 8.73 4.13
C GLU A 199 26.70 8.81 5.06
N LEU A 200 26.02 7.68 5.23
CA LEU A 200 24.81 7.58 6.04
C LEU A 200 25.03 6.60 7.18
N ASN A 201 25.10 7.14 8.39
CA ASN A 201 25.08 6.32 9.60
C ASN A 201 23.65 5.81 9.83
N ILE A 202 23.44 4.49 9.68
CA ILE A 202 22.16 3.83 9.90
C ILE A 202 22.19 3.18 11.28
N LEU A 203 21.34 3.68 12.17
CA LEU A 203 21.05 3.06 13.45
C LEU A 203 19.93 2.03 13.30
N ASP A 204 20.23 0.74 13.45
CA ASP A 204 19.20 -0.29 13.60
C ASP A 204 18.88 -0.56 15.06
N LEU A 205 17.59 -0.73 15.38
CA LEU A 205 17.15 -1.09 16.74
C LEU A 205 17.24 -2.61 16.99
N GLY A 206 17.45 -3.40 15.94
CA GLY A 206 17.66 -4.83 16.03
C GLY A 206 17.70 -5.53 14.67
N LYS A 207 17.79 -6.86 14.72
CA LYS A 207 17.86 -7.73 13.54
C LYS A 207 16.47 -8.14 13.08
N TYR A 208 16.20 -8.04 11.78
CA TYR A 208 14.98 -8.57 11.18
C TYR A 208 15.29 -9.88 10.43
N ILE A 209 14.57 -10.95 10.81
CA ILE A 209 14.65 -12.27 10.21
C ILE A 209 13.34 -12.53 9.45
N PRO A 210 13.36 -12.56 8.10
CA PRO A 210 12.17 -12.84 7.31
C PRO A 210 11.57 -14.22 7.61
N TYR A 211 10.25 -14.31 7.65
CA TYR A 211 9.51 -15.54 7.98
C TYR A 211 9.76 -16.71 7.01
N SER A 212 10.24 -16.44 5.79
CA SER A 212 10.53 -17.47 4.77
C SER A 212 11.56 -18.53 5.20
N ARG A 213 12.27 -18.33 6.33
CA ARG A 213 13.22 -19.29 6.90
C ARG A 213 12.62 -20.23 7.96
N GLY A 214 11.30 -20.24 8.14
CA GLY A 214 10.61 -21.13 9.10
C GLY A 214 10.78 -20.75 10.58
N ASN A 215 11.62 -19.76 10.89
CA ASN A 215 11.82 -19.21 12.23
C ASN A 215 11.73 -17.68 12.17
N SER A 216 10.79 -17.09 12.91
CA SER A 216 10.77 -15.67 13.22
C SER A 216 10.93 -15.52 14.73
N ASP A 217 11.95 -14.77 15.14
CA ASP A 217 12.14 -14.40 16.54
C ASP A 217 11.06 -13.40 17.00
N GLN A 218 11.02 -13.14 18.30
CA GLN A 218 10.02 -12.24 18.88
C GLN A 218 10.16 -10.82 18.33
N PHE A 219 11.40 -10.34 18.13
CA PHE A 219 11.66 -9.00 17.62
C PHE A 219 11.11 -8.81 16.19
N SER A 220 11.36 -9.77 15.30
CA SER A 220 10.82 -9.74 13.93
C SER A 220 9.28 -9.81 13.93
N LYS A 221 8.68 -10.56 14.85
CA LYS A 221 7.21 -10.58 15.03
C LYS A 221 6.67 -9.21 15.45
N GLU A 222 7.34 -8.51 16.37
CA GLU A 222 6.96 -7.15 16.76
C GLU A 222 7.07 -6.17 15.59
N ILE A 223 8.14 -6.25 14.77
CA ILE A 223 8.26 -5.40 13.57
C ILE A 223 7.09 -5.67 12.61
N MET A 224 6.77 -6.95 12.35
CA MET A 224 5.64 -7.28 11.48
C MET A 224 4.32 -6.75 12.02
N ARG A 225 4.12 -6.77 13.35
CA ARG A 225 2.96 -6.16 13.99
C ARG A 225 2.93 -4.64 13.80
N PHE A 226 4.06 -3.96 13.97
CA PHE A 226 4.19 -2.53 13.66
C PHE A 226 3.82 -2.24 12.20
N LYS A 227 4.32 -3.04 11.25
CA LYS A 227 3.98 -2.88 9.82
C LYS A 227 2.49 -3.06 9.55
N LYS A 228 1.84 -4.03 10.19
CA LYS A 228 0.40 -4.28 10.03
C LYS A 228 -0.47 -3.12 10.51
N CYS A 229 0.00 -2.29 11.45
CA CYS A 229 -0.74 -1.12 11.93
C CYS A 229 -1.23 -0.21 10.78
N LYS A 230 -0.50 -0.14 9.66
CA LYS A 230 -0.89 0.69 8.51
C LYS A 230 -2.22 0.28 7.87
N ASN A 231 -2.66 -0.96 8.09
CA ASN A 231 -3.92 -1.51 7.60
C ASN A 231 -5.10 -1.28 8.54
N HIS A 232 -4.88 -0.56 9.65
CA HIS A 232 -5.89 -0.23 10.65
C HIS A 232 -6.08 1.27 10.76
N LEU A 233 -7.29 1.72 11.12
CA LEU A 233 -7.56 3.13 11.38
C LEU A 233 -6.87 3.56 12.68
N LEU A 234 -6.47 4.82 12.78
CA LEU A 234 -5.82 5.35 13.98
C LEU A 234 -6.67 5.15 15.25
N ARG A 235 -8.00 5.26 15.13
CA ARG A 235 -8.93 5.01 16.25
C ARG A 235 -8.90 3.55 16.71
N GLU A 236 -8.73 2.61 15.80
CA GLU A 236 -8.64 1.17 16.11
C GLU A 236 -7.34 0.87 16.84
N ILE A 237 -6.22 1.41 16.35
CA ILE A 237 -4.90 1.29 16.99
C ILE A 237 -4.96 1.83 18.43
N LYS A 238 -5.55 3.02 18.62
CA LYS A 238 -5.69 3.65 19.94
C LYS A 238 -6.68 2.93 20.86
N ALA A 239 -7.68 2.24 20.32
CA ALA A 239 -8.66 1.47 21.07
C ALA A 239 -8.17 0.06 21.47
N ASN A 240 -6.85 -0.17 21.52
CA ASN A 240 -6.26 -1.48 21.83
C ASN A 240 -6.68 -2.61 20.87
N SER A 241 -6.95 -2.30 19.60
CA SER A 241 -7.21 -3.35 18.60
C SER A 241 -6.04 -4.31 18.50
N ARG A 242 -6.36 -5.59 18.28
CA ARG A 242 -5.41 -6.70 18.24
C ARG A 242 -5.22 -7.18 16.81
N ASP A 243 -4.00 -7.65 16.54
CA ASP A 243 -3.73 -8.43 15.33
C ASP A 243 -4.54 -9.72 15.38
N LYS A 244 -5.32 -10.03 14.35
CA LYS A 244 -6.10 -11.27 14.28
C LYS A 244 -5.49 -12.20 13.26
N PHE A 245 -5.42 -13.48 13.58
CA PHE A 245 -4.86 -14.48 12.68
C PHE A 245 -5.56 -15.83 12.85
N PHE A 246 -5.58 -16.64 11.80
CA PHE A 246 -6.14 -17.99 11.85
C PHE A 246 -5.06 -18.99 12.25
N TYR A 247 -5.33 -19.80 13.29
CA TYR A 247 -4.43 -20.86 13.74
C TYR A 247 -5.15 -21.95 14.53
N ASN A 248 -4.86 -23.22 14.21
CA ASN A 248 -5.51 -24.41 14.75
C ASN A 248 -7.03 -24.34 14.63
N GLY A 249 -7.53 -24.08 13.43
CA GLY A 249 -8.97 -24.12 13.13
C GLY A 249 -9.80 -22.93 13.63
N GLN A 250 -9.19 -21.91 14.25
CA GLN A 250 -9.91 -20.76 14.80
C GLN A 250 -9.18 -19.44 14.59
N VAL A 251 -9.94 -18.35 14.50
CA VAL A 251 -9.39 -16.99 14.56
C VAL A 251 -8.95 -16.69 16.00
N ARG A 252 -7.70 -16.27 16.16
CA ARG A 252 -7.09 -15.93 17.44
C ARG A 252 -6.67 -14.47 17.47
N ASP A 253 -6.71 -13.91 18.67
CA ASP A 253 -6.16 -12.59 18.94
C ASP A 253 -4.66 -12.69 19.26
N GLY A 254 -3.88 -11.84 18.62
CA GLY A 254 -2.49 -11.54 18.94
C GLY A 254 -2.38 -10.43 19.97
N SER A 255 -1.21 -9.79 20.02
CA SER A 255 -1.00 -8.59 20.84
C SER A 255 -1.63 -7.36 20.19
N THR A 256 -1.73 -6.27 20.96
CA THR A 256 -2.31 -5.01 20.51
C THR A 256 -1.36 -4.28 19.56
N PHE A 257 -1.92 -3.50 18.63
CA PHE A 257 -1.10 -2.66 17.75
C PHE A 257 -0.36 -1.57 18.54
N ILE A 258 -0.98 -1.02 19.58
CA ILE A 258 -0.36 -0.01 20.43
C ILE A 258 0.84 -0.57 21.23
N SER A 259 0.86 -1.87 21.56
CA SER A 259 2.00 -2.46 22.26
C SER A 259 3.25 -2.47 21.37
N ALA A 260 3.10 -2.77 20.07
CA ALA A 260 4.21 -2.71 19.12
C ALA A 260 4.73 -1.28 18.95
N LEU A 261 3.83 -0.29 18.81
CA LEU A 261 4.22 1.12 18.74
C LEU A 261 4.99 1.56 19.99
N THR A 262 4.46 1.25 21.17
CA THR A 262 5.07 1.59 22.47
C THR A 262 6.42 0.90 22.65
N HIS A 263 6.54 -0.37 22.23
CA HIS A 263 7.78 -1.12 22.29
C HIS A 263 8.89 -0.41 21.50
N PHE A 264 8.64 -0.06 20.24
CA PHE A 264 9.64 0.61 19.41
C PHE A 264 9.92 2.06 19.85
N LEU A 265 8.94 2.77 20.40
CA LEU A 265 9.18 4.11 20.97
C LEU A 265 10.16 4.04 22.14
N LYS A 266 9.98 3.06 23.04
CA LYS A 266 10.89 2.82 24.17
C LYS A 266 12.29 2.40 23.74
N LEU A 267 12.41 1.64 22.64
CA LEU A 267 13.71 1.27 22.08
C LEU A 267 14.39 2.44 21.38
N ALA A 268 13.65 3.26 20.63
CA ALA A 268 14.21 4.35 19.84
C ALA A 268 14.59 5.59 20.67
N ALA A 269 13.78 5.95 21.66
CA ALA A 269 13.93 7.20 22.41
C ALA A 269 15.32 7.38 23.05
N PRO A 270 15.90 6.37 23.75
CA PRO A 270 17.23 6.50 24.36
C PRO A 270 18.35 6.81 23.37
N HIS A 271 18.17 6.50 22.09
CA HIS A 271 19.17 6.85 21.07
C HIS A 271 19.12 8.34 20.70
N LEU A 272 17.94 8.96 20.69
CA LEU A 272 17.74 10.36 20.32
C LEU A 272 17.92 11.32 21.50
N GLU A 273 17.76 10.85 22.73
CA GLU A 273 18.04 11.64 23.95
C GLU A 273 19.54 11.89 24.17
N LYS A 274 20.40 11.10 23.52
CA LYS A 274 21.86 11.31 23.59
C LYS A 274 22.21 12.72 23.10
N ARG A 275 23.17 13.36 23.77
CA ARG A 275 23.69 14.71 23.46
C ARG A 275 24.22 14.88 22.02
N ILE A 276 24.35 13.79 21.26
CA ILE A 276 24.76 13.81 19.86
C ILE A 276 23.66 14.28 18.90
N PHE A 277 22.40 14.35 19.34
CA PHE A 277 21.27 14.84 18.55
C PHE A 277 20.79 16.19 19.12
N PRO A 278 21.02 17.31 18.41
CA PRO A 278 20.52 18.64 18.80
C PRO A 278 18.99 18.69 18.94
N ALA A 279 18.47 19.70 19.66
CA ALA A 279 17.03 19.87 19.87
C ALA A 279 16.26 20.19 18.56
N ASP A 280 16.91 20.89 17.64
CA ASP A 280 16.42 21.21 16.30
C ASP A 280 16.54 20.03 15.30
N THR A 281 16.96 18.85 15.77
CA THR A 281 16.93 17.62 14.95
C THR A 281 15.52 17.36 14.46
N CYS A 282 15.38 17.10 13.17
CA CYS A 282 14.12 16.74 12.55
C CYS A 282 14.06 15.23 12.22
N LEU A 283 12.94 14.58 12.53
CA LEU A 283 12.68 13.20 12.13
C LEU A 283 11.81 13.18 10.87
N ILE A 284 12.24 12.48 9.83
CA ILE A 284 11.53 12.39 8.56
C ILE A 284 11.10 10.94 8.31
N PRO A 285 9.81 10.62 8.35
CA PRO A 285 9.31 9.29 8.04
C PRO A 285 9.40 9.02 6.54
N LEU A 286 10.15 8.01 6.13
CA LEU A 286 10.17 7.58 4.74
C LEU A 286 8.85 6.87 4.37
N PRO A 287 8.42 6.99 3.11
CA PRO A 287 7.19 6.35 2.65
C PRO A 287 7.35 4.83 2.57
N ASN A 288 6.24 4.12 2.70
CA ASN A 288 6.17 2.68 2.46
C ASN A 288 6.34 2.35 0.96
N SER A 289 6.20 1.06 0.60
CA SER A 289 6.22 0.57 -0.78
C SER A 289 5.17 1.21 -1.69
N LEU A 290 4.01 1.57 -1.15
CA LEU A 290 2.93 2.27 -1.85
C LEU A 290 2.81 3.72 -1.37
N PRO A 291 2.16 4.61 -2.14
CA PRO A 291 1.72 5.91 -1.65
C PRO A 291 0.93 5.78 -0.34
N GLU A 292 1.02 6.78 0.53
CA GLU A 292 0.47 6.71 1.88
C GLU A 292 -1.06 6.66 1.92
N TYR A 293 -1.72 7.16 0.87
CA TYR A 293 -3.18 7.04 0.72
C TYR A 293 -3.64 5.59 0.43
N CYS A 294 -2.73 4.66 0.14
CA CYS A 294 -3.05 3.24 0.06
C CYS A 294 -3.17 2.55 1.43
N TYR A 295 -2.91 3.27 2.53
CA TYR A 295 -2.94 2.72 3.89
C TYR A 295 -3.93 3.47 4.77
N LYS A 296 -4.63 2.75 5.64
CA LYS A 296 -5.59 3.32 6.60
C LYS A 296 -4.92 4.26 7.63
N THR A 297 -3.66 3.99 7.97
CA THR A 297 -2.84 4.85 8.84
C THR A 297 -1.41 4.94 8.34
N ASP A 298 -0.88 6.15 8.27
CA ASP A 298 0.54 6.37 8.08
C ASP A 298 1.33 6.12 9.38
N ILE A 299 1.67 4.85 9.61
CA ILE A 299 2.32 4.43 10.86
C ILE A 299 3.72 5.02 11.04
N ASN A 300 4.45 5.29 9.96
CA ASN A 300 5.80 5.88 10.03
C ASN A 300 5.71 7.35 10.48
N LEU A 301 4.75 8.12 9.93
CA LEU A 301 4.51 9.48 10.39
C LEU A 301 4.03 9.52 11.84
N LEU A 302 3.11 8.62 12.21
CA LEU A 302 2.65 8.50 13.60
C LEU A 302 3.82 8.25 14.56
N PHE A 303 4.65 7.26 14.24
CA PHE A 303 5.81 6.87 15.04
C PHE A 303 6.82 8.00 15.19
N THR A 304 7.25 8.61 14.09
CA THR A 304 8.26 9.68 14.10
C THR A 304 7.78 10.93 14.84
N ARG A 305 6.50 11.30 14.67
CA ARG A 305 5.90 12.41 15.41
C ARG A 305 5.89 12.15 16.91
N ASP A 306 5.45 10.97 17.32
CA ASP A 306 5.35 10.62 18.75
C ASP A 306 6.76 10.47 19.37
N LEU A 307 7.73 9.94 18.61
CA LEU A 307 9.14 9.87 19.00
C LEU A 307 9.77 11.26 19.15
N ALA A 308 9.52 12.17 18.20
CA ALA A 308 10.03 13.54 18.27
C ALA A 308 9.49 14.29 19.50
N LYS A 309 8.19 14.14 19.79
CA LYS A 309 7.56 14.69 20.99
C LYS A 309 8.19 14.13 22.27
N LEU A 310 8.35 12.81 22.34
CA LEU A 310 8.90 12.13 23.51
C LEU A 310 10.35 12.57 23.81
N THR A 311 11.13 12.86 22.77
CA THR A 311 12.57 13.15 22.88
C THR A 311 12.91 14.63 22.76
N GLY A 312 11.91 15.51 22.78
CA GLY A 312 12.08 16.97 22.69
C GLY A 312 12.70 17.45 21.39
N LYS A 313 12.49 16.73 20.28
CA LYS A 313 12.99 17.07 18.95
C LYS A 313 11.96 17.87 18.15
N LYS A 314 12.39 18.47 17.03
CA LYS A 314 11.51 19.22 16.13
C LYS A 314 10.43 18.29 15.58
N VAL A 315 9.18 18.60 15.91
CA VAL A 315 8.01 17.83 15.46
C VAL A 315 7.55 18.34 14.10
N ILE A 316 7.45 17.44 13.12
CA ILE A 316 6.72 17.68 11.87
C ILE A 316 5.43 16.88 11.93
N ASN A 317 4.28 17.55 11.76
CA ASN A 317 2.95 16.94 11.87
C ASN A 317 2.40 16.44 10.53
N GLU A 318 3.10 16.72 9.43
CA GLU A 318 2.72 16.35 8.08
C GLU A 318 3.82 15.50 7.43
N ARG A 319 3.46 14.73 6.40
CA ARG A 319 4.45 14.02 5.60
C ARG A 319 5.18 15.04 4.73
N ILE A 320 6.49 14.89 4.60
CA ILE A 320 7.30 15.68 3.66
C ILE A 320 7.99 14.81 2.62
N ALA A 321 8.20 13.53 2.93
CA ALA A 321 8.79 12.53 2.04
C ALA A 321 7.68 11.62 1.50
N TYR A 322 7.49 11.61 0.17
CA TYR A 322 6.33 10.99 -0.47
C TYR A 322 6.72 9.90 -1.47
N ARG A 323 5.77 9.02 -1.75
CA ARG A 323 5.83 8.06 -2.85
C ARG A 323 4.68 8.37 -3.80
N LEU A 324 4.98 8.68 -5.06
CA LEU A 324 3.98 8.91 -6.10
C LEU A 324 3.62 7.61 -6.80
N GLU A 325 4.64 6.80 -7.09
CA GLU A 325 4.48 5.54 -7.81
C GLU A 325 4.78 4.35 -6.89
N PRO A 326 3.98 3.28 -6.97
CA PRO A 326 4.29 2.02 -6.29
C PRO A 326 5.69 1.50 -6.62
N VAL A 327 6.40 1.00 -5.60
CA VAL A 327 7.68 0.30 -5.77
C VAL A 327 7.55 -1.12 -5.27
N GLN A 328 7.93 -2.09 -6.11
CA GLN A 328 7.94 -3.49 -5.70
C GLN A 328 8.89 -3.70 -4.50
N GLU A 329 8.38 -4.40 -3.49
CA GLU A 329 9.14 -4.72 -2.29
C GLU A 329 10.35 -5.61 -2.63
N ALA A 330 11.51 -5.32 -2.05
CA ALA A 330 12.77 -5.98 -2.40
C ALA A 330 12.75 -7.50 -2.13
N HIS A 331 11.91 -7.96 -1.19
CA HIS A 331 11.76 -9.37 -0.88
C HIS A 331 10.86 -10.13 -1.87
N LEU A 332 10.14 -9.41 -2.75
CA LEU A 332 9.36 -9.97 -3.85
C LEU A 332 10.13 -9.94 -5.20
N GLY A 333 11.44 -9.74 -5.16
CA GLY A 333 12.28 -9.64 -6.36
C GLY A 333 12.49 -8.22 -6.89
N GLY A 334 12.03 -7.19 -6.17
CA GLY A 334 12.27 -5.80 -6.56
C GLY A 334 13.76 -5.43 -6.58
N SER A 335 14.16 -4.59 -7.55
CA SER A 335 15.53 -4.07 -7.67
C SER A 335 15.98 -3.40 -6.37
N ARG A 336 17.22 -3.65 -5.94
CA ARG A 336 17.81 -2.99 -4.75
C ARG A 336 18.50 -1.66 -5.09
N SER A 337 18.38 -1.19 -6.34
CA SER A 337 18.96 0.07 -6.80
C SER A 337 18.32 1.28 -6.12
N GLU A 338 19.12 2.31 -5.89
CA GLU A 338 18.65 3.62 -5.42
C GLU A 338 17.83 4.34 -6.50
N GLU A 339 18.11 4.09 -7.79
CA GLU A 339 17.52 4.81 -8.93
C GLU A 339 15.99 4.72 -8.96
N ARG A 340 15.44 3.56 -8.59
CA ARG A 340 13.98 3.38 -8.53
C ARG A 340 13.30 4.35 -7.56
N HIS A 341 14.02 4.77 -6.51
CA HIS A 341 13.50 5.69 -5.51
C HIS A 341 13.55 7.15 -5.99
N TYR A 342 14.40 7.51 -6.94
CA TYR A 342 14.40 8.86 -7.52
C TYR A 342 13.18 9.09 -8.42
N ARG A 343 12.75 8.04 -9.13
CA ARG A 343 11.57 8.12 -10.01
C ARG A 343 10.26 8.06 -9.23
N SER A 344 10.17 7.21 -8.21
CA SER A 344 8.92 6.96 -7.48
C SER A 344 8.69 7.87 -6.26
N SER A 345 9.70 8.62 -5.83
CA SER A 345 9.70 9.30 -4.54
C SER A 345 10.36 10.68 -4.61
N GLY A 346 10.05 11.51 -3.62
CA GLY A 346 10.38 12.94 -3.65
C GLY A 346 9.82 13.66 -2.43
N PHE A 347 9.82 15.00 -2.48
CA PHE A 347 9.44 15.82 -1.34
C PHE A 347 8.34 16.83 -1.64
N LEU A 348 7.56 17.16 -0.61
CA LEU A 348 6.69 18.33 -0.54
C LEU A 348 7.02 19.11 0.74
N ASN A 349 6.77 20.42 0.73
CA ASN A 349 6.90 21.29 1.89
C ASN A 349 8.30 21.22 2.56
N LEU A 350 9.38 21.25 1.78
CA LEU A 350 10.75 21.17 2.32
C LEU A 350 11.11 22.34 3.22
N GLU A 351 10.45 23.49 3.11
CA GLU A 351 10.65 24.61 4.02
C GLU A 351 10.37 24.25 5.48
N LYS A 352 9.59 23.18 5.76
CA LYS A 352 9.34 22.69 7.13
C LYS A 352 10.58 22.19 7.83
N ILE A 353 11.61 21.77 7.09
CA ILE A 353 12.90 21.36 7.67
C ILE A 353 13.89 22.52 7.81
N ASN A 354 13.53 23.75 7.40
CA ASN A 354 14.39 24.91 7.59
C ASN A 354 14.79 25.12 9.06
N GLY A 355 16.06 25.47 9.26
CA GLY A 355 16.65 25.65 10.59
C GLY A 355 17.01 24.35 11.32
N ALA A 356 16.78 23.17 10.73
CA ALA A 356 17.28 21.93 11.32
C ALA A 356 18.79 21.77 11.04
N SER A 357 19.60 21.65 12.09
CA SER A 357 21.02 21.30 11.98
C SER A 357 21.23 19.82 11.63
N GLN A 358 20.24 18.97 11.92
CA GLN A 358 20.29 17.53 11.70
C GLN A 358 18.94 16.94 11.26
N ILE A 359 18.99 15.94 10.37
CA ILE A 359 17.87 15.11 9.95
C ILE A 359 18.13 13.65 10.32
N VAL A 360 17.10 12.97 10.82
CA VAL A 360 17.05 11.52 11.01
C VAL A 360 15.96 10.96 10.11
N LEU A 361 16.36 10.22 9.07
CA LEU A 361 15.45 9.47 8.22
C LEU A 361 14.97 8.21 8.94
N PHE A 362 13.67 7.93 8.90
CA PHE A 362 13.09 6.75 9.55
C PHE A 362 12.47 5.82 8.52
N ASP A 363 12.79 4.53 8.60
CA ASP A 363 12.15 3.47 7.83
C ASP A 363 11.86 2.27 8.73
N ASP A 364 10.93 1.39 8.34
CA ASP A 364 10.55 0.26 9.18
C ASP A 364 11.63 -0.85 9.16
N ILE A 365 11.98 -1.34 7.98
CA ILE A 365 12.95 -2.40 7.75
C ILE A 365 13.84 -1.98 6.59
N THR A 366 15.15 -2.21 6.72
CA THR A 366 16.05 -2.09 5.58
C THR A 366 16.91 -3.34 5.37
N THR A 367 17.20 -3.65 4.10
CA THR A 367 18.17 -4.69 3.73
C THR A 367 19.50 -4.06 3.33
N SER A 368 19.50 -3.20 2.30
CA SER A 368 20.70 -2.54 1.77
C SER A 368 20.82 -1.05 2.17
N GLY A 369 19.79 -0.46 2.75
CA GLY A 369 19.73 0.98 2.98
C GLY A 369 19.43 1.82 1.73
N SER A 370 19.07 1.23 0.58
CA SER A 370 18.93 1.96 -0.68
C SER A 370 17.90 3.09 -0.63
N GLN A 371 16.72 2.85 -0.04
CA GLN A 371 15.73 3.91 0.14
C GLN A 371 16.26 5.05 1.03
N LEU A 372 16.90 4.71 2.15
CA LEU A 372 17.48 5.70 3.06
C LEU A 372 18.56 6.54 2.36
N LYS A 373 19.46 5.89 1.62
CA LYS A 373 20.52 6.55 0.84
C LYS A 373 19.96 7.44 -0.25
N ALA A 374 18.95 6.96 -0.99
CA ALA A 374 18.28 7.74 -2.01
C ALA A 374 17.67 9.01 -1.42
N PHE A 375 16.89 8.90 -0.33
CA PHE A 375 16.33 10.08 0.34
C PHE A 375 17.39 11.02 0.92
N ALA A 376 18.50 10.49 1.44
CA ALA A 376 19.61 11.31 1.91
C ALA A 376 20.27 12.11 0.77
N ARG A 377 20.49 11.48 -0.40
CA ARG A 377 20.99 12.13 -1.62
C ARG A 377 20.01 13.18 -2.14
N MET A 378 18.72 12.87 -2.17
CA MET A 378 17.68 13.83 -2.57
C MET A 378 17.66 15.06 -1.64
N LEU A 379 17.81 14.88 -0.32
CA LEU A 379 17.95 16.02 0.61
C LEU A 379 19.19 16.88 0.35
N ARG A 380 20.33 16.24 0.04
CA ARG A 380 21.57 16.96 -0.33
C ARG A 380 21.39 17.75 -1.61
N PHE A 381 20.77 17.15 -2.62
CA PHE A 381 20.43 17.78 -3.88
C PHE A 381 19.52 19.01 -3.67
N CYS A 382 18.52 18.89 -2.80
CA CYS A 382 17.65 20.00 -2.39
C CYS A 382 18.34 21.04 -1.48
N GLY A 383 19.66 20.95 -1.28
CA GLY A 383 20.46 21.98 -0.61
C GLY A 383 20.60 21.82 0.90
N PHE A 384 20.08 20.75 1.52
CA PHE A 384 20.27 20.55 2.96
C PHE A 384 21.75 20.33 3.28
N LYS A 385 22.34 21.19 4.13
CA LYS A 385 23.77 21.15 4.50
C LYS A 385 24.05 20.53 5.87
N GLY A 386 23.02 20.31 6.70
CA GLY A 386 23.16 19.75 8.05
C GLY A 386 23.57 18.27 8.08
N LYS A 387 23.65 17.66 9.26
CA LYS A 387 23.96 16.22 9.37
C LYS A 387 22.75 15.38 8.95
N ILE A 388 22.97 14.30 8.19
CA ILE A 388 21.92 13.32 7.88
C ILE A 388 22.29 11.99 8.55
N SER A 389 21.35 11.37 9.22
CA SER A 389 21.46 10.03 9.78
C SER A 389 20.18 9.26 9.50
N ALA A 390 20.19 7.96 9.75
CA ALA A 390 19.02 7.12 9.57
C ALA A 390 18.76 6.25 10.81
N MET A 391 17.50 5.91 11.02
CA MET A 391 17.05 4.96 12.02
C MET A 391 16.11 3.96 11.36
N VAL A 392 16.28 2.67 11.68
CA VAL A 392 15.37 1.62 11.24
C VAL A 392 14.97 0.74 12.42
N LEU A 393 13.75 0.20 12.40
CA LEU A 393 13.34 -0.77 13.42
C LEU A 393 14.14 -2.06 13.30
N GLY A 394 14.35 -2.54 12.06
CA GLY A 394 15.11 -3.76 11.81
C GLY A 394 16.00 -3.71 10.58
N LYS A 395 17.20 -4.25 10.69
CA LYS A 395 18.06 -4.54 9.52
C LYS A 395 17.97 -6.01 9.15
N THR A 396 17.68 -6.31 7.89
CA THR A 396 17.62 -7.69 7.38
C THR A 396 19.00 -8.34 7.49
N THR A 397 19.10 -9.48 8.15
CA THR A 397 20.33 -10.28 8.17
C THR A 397 20.38 -11.23 6.98
N ALA A 398 21.54 -11.32 6.33
CA ALA A 398 21.80 -12.25 5.24
C ALA A 398 21.65 -13.71 5.67
#